data_AF-A0A6A4E319-F1
#
_entry.id   AF-A0A6A4E319-F1
#
_cell.length_a   1.000
_cell.length_b   1.000
_cell.length_c   1.000
_cell.angle_alpha   90.00
_cell.angle_beta   90.00
_cell.angle_gamma   90.00
#
_symmetry.space_group_name_H-M   'P 1'
#
loop_
_entity.id
_entity.type
_entity.pdbx_description
1 polymer ?
#
loop_
_entity_poly.entity_id
_entity_poly.type
_entity_poly.pdbx_seq_one_letter_code
_entity_poly.pdbx_strand_id
1 'polypeptide(L)'
;MVDALIQEAPKSEWLFIDSTGDATQRKFYELARLGIAGYPFSTLLDAGEFFGNVTQILDSHAKLTSVTRFNIDSEQHVWLKSEGYATAKSLDGAVLGDVLSGWLQGSPTSPSAGTVGPAVGGQ
;
A
#
# COMPACT_ATOMS: atom_id res chain seq x y z
N MET A 1 25.02 14.91 -12.20
CA MET A 1 24.73 15.54 -10.89
C MET A 1 23.24 15.52 -10.58
N VAL A 2 22.36 15.86 -11.53
CA VAL A 2 20.90 15.69 -11.38
C VAL A 2 20.50 14.21 -11.17
N ASP A 3 21.11 13.28 -11.89
CA ASP A 3 20.83 11.84 -11.74
C ASP A 3 21.19 11.29 -10.34
N ALA A 4 22.22 11.84 -9.70
CA ALA A 4 22.61 11.46 -8.34
C ALA A 4 21.60 11.97 -7.30
N LEU A 5 21.05 13.17 -7.50
CA LEU A 5 20.00 13.74 -6.65
C LEU A 5 18.66 12.99 -6.80
N ILE A 6 18.37 12.44 -7.98
CA ILE A 6 17.20 11.56 -8.22
C ILE A 6 17.38 10.20 -7.52
N GLN A 7 18.62 9.69 -7.43
CA GLN A 7 18.92 8.47 -6.67
C GLN A 7 18.92 8.68 -5.15
N GLU A 8 19.16 9.90 -4.66
CA GLU A 8 19.15 10.23 -3.23
C GLU A 8 17.78 10.65 -2.67
N ALA A 9 16.78 10.91 -3.52
CA ALA A 9 15.42 11.16 -3.03
C ALA A 9 14.88 9.85 -2.40
N PRO A 10 14.58 9.81 -1.08
CA PRO A 10 14.06 8.60 -0.48
C PRO A 10 12.74 8.26 -1.18
N LYS A 11 12.71 7.14 -1.89
CA LYS A 11 11.47 6.58 -2.40
C LYS A 11 10.61 6.32 -1.19
N SER A 12 9.57 7.13 -0.98
CA SER A 12 8.64 6.91 0.13
C SER A 12 8.15 5.47 0.07
N GLU A 13 8.22 4.77 1.19
CA GLU A 13 7.65 3.43 1.33
C GLU A 13 6.21 3.56 1.82
N TRP A 14 5.28 2.93 1.12
CA TRP A 14 3.87 2.95 1.44
C TRP A 14 3.34 1.54 1.64
N LEU A 15 2.63 1.33 2.75
CA LEU A 15 1.84 0.13 3.00
C LEU A 15 0.36 0.48 2.84
N PHE A 16 -0.31 -0.19 1.91
CA PHE A 16 -1.75 -0.10 1.72
C PHE A 16 -2.43 -1.35 2.30
N ILE A 17 -3.44 -1.15 3.13
CA ILE A 17 -4.22 -2.21 3.78
C ILE A 17 -5.67 -2.00 3.36
N ASP A 18 -6.14 -2.81 2.43
CA ASP A 18 -7.41 -2.59 1.75
C ASP A 18 -8.34 -3.80 1.90
N SER A 19 -9.60 -3.51 2.19
CA SER A 19 -10.69 -4.48 2.02
C SER A 19 -11.13 -4.46 0.56
N THR A 20 -11.14 -5.61 -0.10
CA THR A 20 -11.52 -5.70 -1.53
C THR A 20 -12.95 -5.22 -1.80
N GLY A 21 -13.82 -5.26 -0.80
CA GLY A 21 -15.22 -4.88 -0.92
C GLY A 21 -15.67 -3.74 0.01
N ASP A 22 -14.77 -2.88 0.52
CA ASP A 22 -15.07 -1.84 1.53
C ASP A 22 -16.41 -1.12 1.26
N ALA A 23 -17.42 -1.43 2.07
CA ALA A 23 -18.78 -0.94 1.85
C ALA A 23 -18.90 0.58 2.06
N THR A 24 -18.05 1.17 2.91
CA THR A 24 -18.04 2.60 3.16
C THR A 24 -17.44 3.34 1.97
N GLN A 25 -16.31 2.87 1.45
CA GLN A 25 -15.69 3.46 0.27
C GLN A 25 -16.59 3.31 -0.97
N ARG A 26 -17.22 2.15 -1.16
CA ARG A 26 -18.20 1.93 -2.23
C ARG A 26 -19.42 2.87 -2.14
N LYS A 27 -19.89 3.20 -0.93
CA LYS A 27 -20.93 4.24 -0.74
C LYS A 27 -20.47 5.63 -1.19
N PHE A 28 -19.20 6.00 -0.95
CA PHE A 28 -18.67 7.27 -1.43
C PHE A 28 -18.52 7.30 -2.96
N TYR A 29 -18.17 6.18 -3.58
CA TYR A 29 -18.15 6.05 -5.04
C TYR A 29 -19.55 6.23 -5.63
N GLU A 30 -20.58 5.60 -5.03
CA GLU A 30 -21.97 5.81 -5.47
C GLU A 30 -22.44 7.25 -5.27
N LEU A 31 -22.05 7.89 -4.16
CA LEU A 31 -22.36 9.31 -3.94
C LEU A 31 -21.73 10.20 -5.00
N ALA A 32 -20.49 9.93 -5.40
CA ALA A 32 -19.84 10.66 -6.49
C ALA A 32 -20.52 10.41 -7.85
N ARG A 33 -21.03 9.19 -8.09
CA ARG A 33 -21.64 8.78 -9.36
C ARG A 33 -23.08 9.27 -9.54
N LEU A 34 -23.90 9.13 -8.50
CA LEU A 34 -25.35 9.39 -8.54
C LEU A 34 -25.74 10.72 -7.87
N GLY A 35 -24.82 11.32 -7.10
CA GLY A 35 -25.12 12.47 -6.28
C GLY A 35 -26.04 12.15 -5.11
N ILE A 36 -26.39 13.19 -4.34
CA ILE A 36 -27.26 13.04 -3.16
C ILE A 36 -28.68 12.57 -3.50
N ALA A 37 -29.14 12.82 -4.73
CA ALA A 37 -30.44 12.39 -5.20
C ALA A 37 -30.57 10.86 -5.31
N GLY A 38 -29.45 10.14 -5.42
CA GLY A 38 -29.41 8.68 -5.42
C GLY A 38 -29.48 8.05 -4.02
N TYR A 39 -29.44 8.84 -2.94
CA TYR A 39 -29.45 8.32 -1.57
C TYR A 39 -30.88 8.07 -1.04
N PRO A 40 -31.15 6.95 -0.36
CA PRO A 40 -30.23 5.83 -0.11
C PRO A 40 -30.01 4.97 -1.35
N PHE A 41 -28.78 4.51 -1.54
CA PHE A 41 -28.44 3.66 -2.70
C PHE A 41 -29.05 2.27 -2.54
N SER A 42 -29.75 1.79 -3.58
CA SER A 42 -30.34 0.44 -3.62
C SER A 42 -29.30 -0.65 -3.89
N THR A 43 -28.22 -0.30 -4.59
CA THR A 43 -27.06 -1.15 -4.86
C THR A 43 -25.78 -0.32 -4.74
N LEU A 44 -24.70 -0.95 -4.33
CA LEU A 44 -23.36 -0.36 -4.40
C LEU A 44 -22.64 -0.85 -5.65
N LEU A 45 -21.66 -0.06 -6.11
CA LEU A 45 -20.66 -0.48 -7.10
C LEU A 45 -20.20 -1.91 -6.80
N ASP A 46 -20.10 -2.75 -7.82
CA ASP A 46 -19.64 -4.12 -7.65
C ASP A 46 -18.27 -4.16 -6.95
N ALA A 47 -18.07 -5.11 -6.04
CA ALA A 47 -16.83 -5.19 -5.26
C ALA A 47 -15.61 -5.45 -6.15
N GLY A 48 -15.75 -6.27 -7.20
CA GLY A 48 -14.69 -6.54 -8.16
C GLY A 48 -14.37 -5.31 -9.02
N GLU A 49 -15.39 -4.61 -9.50
CA GLU A 49 -15.20 -3.34 -10.22
C GLU A 49 -14.53 -2.27 -9.35
N PHE A 50 -15.01 -2.13 -8.10
CA PHE A 50 -14.42 -1.24 -7.10
C PHE A 50 -12.95 -1.56 -6.85
N PHE A 51 -12.63 -2.83 -6.56
CA PHE A 51 -11.26 -3.25 -6.27
C PHE A 51 -10.34 -3.13 -7.49
N GLY A 52 -10.88 -3.36 -8.70
CA GLY A 52 -10.17 -3.10 -9.95
C GLY A 52 -9.75 -1.63 -10.08
N ASN A 53 -10.65 -0.70 -9.76
CA ASN A 53 -10.34 0.74 -9.75
C ASN A 53 -9.28 1.09 -8.70
N VAL A 54 -9.38 0.55 -7.48
CA VAL A 54 -8.35 0.73 -6.43
C VAL A 54 -6.99 0.21 -6.90
N THR A 55 -6.96 -0.98 -7.49
CA THR A 55 -5.74 -1.61 -8.00
C THR A 55 -5.06 -0.73 -9.05
N GLN A 56 -5.80 -0.15 -10.00
CA GLN A 56 -5.23 0.76 -11.01
C GLN A 56 -4.60 2.03 -10.41
N ILE A 57 -5.23 2.59 -9.36
CA ILE A 57 -4.69 3.75 -8.63
C ILE A 57 -3.37 3.37 -7.94
N LEU A 58 -3.34 2.22 -7.26
CA LEU A 58 -2.14 1.75 -6.56
C LEU A 58 -1.03 1.33 -7.54
N ASP A 59 -1.37 0.79 -8.71
CA ASP A 59 -0.40 0.46 -9.77
C ASP A 59 0.29 1.71 -10.29
N SER A 60 -0.45 2.82 -10.35
CA SER A 60 0.12 4.12 -10.73
C SER A 60 1.07 4.65 -9.66
N HIS A 61 0.76 4.48 -8.36
CA HIS A 61 1.65 4.86 -7.26
C HIS A 61 2.94 4.03 -7.23
N ALA A 62 2.84 2.72 -7.52
CA ALA A 62 3.98 1.80 -7.54
C ALA A 62 5.02 2.12 -8.63
N LYS A 63 4.68 2.96 -9.63
CA LYS A 63 5.65 3.44 -10.64
C LYS A 63 6.67 4.42 -10.08
N LEU A 64 6.32 5.11 -8.98
CA LEU A 64 7.11 6.23 -8.43
C LEU A 64 7.63 5.94 -7.02
N THR A 65 7.00 5.01 -6.30
CA THR A 65 7.24 4.74 -4.87
C THR A 65 7.34 3.25 -4.60
N SER A 66 7.88 2.87 -3.44
CA SER A 66 7.84 1.48 -2.99
C SER A 66 6.49 1.22 -2.35
N VAL A 67 5.74 0.23 -2.87
CA VAL A 67 4.38 -0.06 -2.44
C VAL A 67 4.28 -1.50 -1.96
N THR A 68 3.90 -1.69 -0.70
CA THR A 68 3.44 -2.96 -0.14
C THR A 68 1.92 -2.94 -0.09
N ARG A 69 1.27 -4.03 -0.52
CA ARG A 69 -0.19 -4.16 -0.50
C ARG A 69 -0.60 -5.32 0.39
N PHE A 70 -1.61 -5.10 1.21
CA PHE A 70 -2.25 -6.11 2.05
C PHE A 70 -3.76 -6.06 1.79
N ASN A 71 -4.21 -6.90 0.86
CA ASN A 71 -5.60 -6.93 0.42
C ASN A 71 -6.35 -8.03 1.16
N ILE A 72 -7.51 -7.73 1.73
CA ILE A 72 -8.32 -8.64 2.54
C ILE A 72 -9.68 -8.84 1.89
N ASP A 73 -10.13 -10.08 1.77
CA ASP A 73 -11.49 -10.38 1.32
C ASP A 73 -12.51 -9.99 2.41
N SER A 74 -13.00 -8.76 2.34
CA SER A 74 -13.88 -8.18 3.35
C SER A 74 -14.59 -6.94 2.83
N GLU A 75 -15.69 -6.57 3.47
CA GLU A 75 -16.36 -5.28 3.29
C GLU A 75 -16.07 -4.28 4.44
N GLN A 76 -15.25 -4.68 5.41
CA GLN A 76 -14.94 -3.86 6.59
C GLN A 76 -14.18 -2.59 6.22
N HIS A 77 -14.59 -1.48 6.82
CA HIS A 77 -13.88 -0.20 6.72
C HIS A 77 -12.90 -0.04 7.89
N VAL A 78 -11.61 0.11 7.57
CA VAL A 78 -10.49 0.27 8.52
C VAL A 78 -10.19 -1.01 9.32
N TRP A 79 -8.94 -1.47 9.24
CA TRP A 79 -8.47 -2.65 9.97
C TRP A 79 -7.72 -2.33 11.25
N LEU A 80 -6.86 -1.31 11.24
CA LEU A 80 -5.96 -1.02 12.37
C LEU A 80 -6.66 -0.52 13.64
N LYS A 81 -7.97 -0.27 13.59
CA LYS A 81 -8.80 0.08 14.75
C LYS A 81 -9.55 -1.12 15.34
N SER A 82 -9.60 -2.24 14.63
CA SER A 82 -10.37 -3.42 15.03
C SER A 82 -9.54 -4.31 15.94
N GLU A 83 -10.17 -4.87 16.96
CA GLU A 83 -9.56 -5.95 17.74
C GLU A 83 -9.22 -7.13 16.81
N GLY A 84 -8.08 -7.78 17.05
CA GLY A 84 -7.65 -8.93 16.24
C GLY A 84 -7.05 -8.58 14.88
N TYR A 85 -6.87 -7.28 14.53
CA TYR A 85 -6.29 -6.88 13.24
C TYR A 85 -4.99 -7.61 12.90
N ALA A 86 -4.14 -7.87 13.90
CA ALA A 86 -2.85 -8.53 13.72
C ALA A 86 -2.97 -9.97 13.17
N THR A 87 -4.14 -10.60 13.29
CA THR A 87 -4.40 -11.96 12.80
C THR A 87 -5.17 -12.00 11.48
N ALA A 88 -5.57 -10.84 10.95
CA ALA A 88 -6.24 -10.75 9.66
C ALA A 88 -5.35 -11.34 8.56
N LYS A 89 -5.98 -12.07 7.63
CA LYS A 89 -5.30 -12.69 6.50
C LYS A 89 -5.59 -11.94 5.22
N SER A 90 -4.57 -11.73 4.40
CA SER A 90 -4.73 -11.24 3.04
C SER A 90 -5.23 -12.33 2.10
N LEU A 91 -5.55 -11.96 0.86
CA LEU A 91 -5.99 -12.86 -0.22
C LEU A 91 -5.01 -14.00 -0.51
N ASP A 92 -3.71 -13.77 -0.32
CA ASP A 92 -2.63 -14.74 -0.49
C ASP A 92 -2.27 -15.48 0.81
N GLY A 93 -2.98 -15.20 1.90
CA GLY A 93 -2.82 -15.89 3.18
C GLY A 93 -1.76 -15.31 4.12
N ALA A 94 -1.11 -14.20 3.77
CA ALA A 94 -0.19 -13.51 4.68
C ALA A 94 -0.95 -12.92 5.89
N VAL A 95 -0.27 -12.82 7.03
CA VAL A 95 -0.86 -12.33 8.30
C VAL A 95 -0.48 -10.87 8.52
N LEU A 96 -1.47 -10.01 8.81
CA LEU A 96 -1.26 -8.56 8.88
C LEU A 96 -0.25 -8.16 9.96
N GLY A 97 -0.25 -8.83 11.11
CA GLY A 97 0.70 -8.58 12.19
C GLY A 97 2.14 -8.84 11.78
N ASP A 98 2.38 -9.91 11.00
CA ASP A 98 3.71 -10.26 10.50
C ASP A 98 4.17 -9.25 9.44
N VAL A 99 3.27 -8.86 8.53
CA VAL A 99 3.54 -7.84 7.51
C VAL A 99 3.87 -6.50 8.14
N LEU A 100 3.10 -6.05 9.13
CA LEU A 100 3.38 -4.81 9.87
C LEU A 100 4.71 -4.88 10.62
N SER A 101 4.99 -6.01 11.27
CA SER A 101 6.25 -6.20 12.00
C SER A 101 7.45 -6.12 11.07
N GLY A 102 7.40 -6.80 9.92
CA GLY A 102 8.46 -6.75 8.92
C GLY A 102 8.61 -5.36 8.29
N TRP A 103 7.49 -4.71 7.95
CA TRP A 103 7.50 -3.38 7.33
C TRP A 103 8.06 -2.31 8.28
N LEU A 104 7.69 -2.33 9.57
CA LEU A 104 8.16 -1.36 10.57
C LEU A 104 9.61 -1.57 11.01
N GLN A 105 10.14 -2.79 10.92
CA GLN A 105 11.56 -3.07 11.23
C GLN A 105 12.51 -2.61 10.11
N GLY A 106 11.96 -2.17 8.97
CA GLY A 106 12.68 -1.67 7.82
C GLY A 106 13.16 -2.79 6.90
N SER A 107 13.04 -2.57 5.59
CA SER A 107 13.82 -3.31 4.61
C SER A 107 15.30 -3.19 4.98
N PRO A 108 16.11 -4.28 4.98
CA PRO A 108 17.52 -4.14 5.28
C PRO A 108 18.12 -3.16 4.28
N THR A 109 18.57 -2.01 4.78
CA THR A 109 19.46 -1.13 4.01
C THR A 109 20.67 -1.99 3.66
N SER A 110 20.78 -2.42 2.40
CA SER A 110 22.03 -3.02 1.92
C SER A 110 23.16 -2.11 2.35
N PRO A 111 24.16 -2.60 3.10
CA PRO A 111 25.30 -1.77 3.43
C PRO A 111 25.91 -1.32 2.10
N SER A 112 25.93 0.00 1.88
CA SER A 112 26.68 0.61 0.79
C SER A 112 28.06 -0.01 0.81
N ALA A 113 28.44 -0.67 -0.29
CA ALA A 113 29.76 -1.27 -0.42
C ALA A 113 30.78 -0.15 -0.16
N GLY A 114 31.43 -0.23 1.00
CA GLY A 114 32.44 0.74 1.41
C GLY A 114 33.43 0.92 0.27
N THR A 115 33.49 2.13 -0.29
CA THR A 115 34.48 2.46 -1.30
C THR A 115 35.84 2.35 -0.61
N VAL A 116 36.61 1.34 -1.03
CA VAL A 116 37.98 1.12 -0.61
C VAL A 116 38.76 2.40 -0.89
N GLY A 117 39.28 3.04 0.16
CA GLY A 117 40.15 4.21 0.02
C GLY A 117 41.42 3.87 -0.76
N PRO A 118 41.98 4.81 -1.55
CA PRO A 118 43.11 4.51 -2.40
C PRO A 118 44.33 4.12 -1.55
N ALA A 119 44.93 2.98 -1.88
CA ALA A 119 46.22 2.58 -1.34
C ALA A 119 47.29 3.59 -1.80
N VAL A 120 47.79 4.39 -0.88
CA VAL A 120 48.99 5.21 -1.10
C VAL A 120 50.18 4.25 -1.10
N GLY A 121 50.68 3.93 -2.29
CA GLY A 121 51.94 3.21 -2.47
C GLY A 121 53.10 4.09 -2.05
N GLY A 122 53.80 3.67 -1.00
CA GLY A 122 55.11 4.21 -0.63
C GLY A 122 56.21 3.25 -1.06
N GLN A 123 57.09 3.71 -1.95
CA GLN A 123 58.54 3.58 -1.85
C GLN A 123 59.22 4.48 -2.88
#